data_AF-A0A6B3FB64-F1
#
_entry.id   AF-A0A6B3FB64-F1
#
_cell.length_a   1.000
_cell.length_b   1.000
_cell.length_c   1.000
_cell.angle_alpha   90.00
_cell.angle_beta   90.00
_cell.angle_gamma   90.00
#
_symmetry.space_group_name_H-M   'P 1'
#
loop_
_entity.id
_entity.type
_entity.pdbx_description
1 polymer ?
#
loop_
_entity_poly.entity_id
_entity_poly.type
_entity_poly.pdbx_seq_one_letter_code
_entity_poly.pdbx_strand_id
1 'polypeptide(L)' 'MWGIDCVQTGGSSGGSFLADFDAAGGGGYLVGNISVSAGSSEYHPVLGNEALDLYRRAGAA' A
#
# COMPACT_ATOMS: atom_id res chain seq x y z
N MET A 1 -5.47 -2.20 -12.28
CA MET A 1 -5.65 -0.76 -12.01
C MET A 1 -4.65 -0.38 -10.91
N TRP A 2 -3.91 0.73 -11.03
CA TRP A 2 -2.78 1.08 -10.14
C TRP A 2 -3.10 2.15 -9.08
N GLY A 3 -4.26 2.80 -9.15
CA GLY A 3 -4.70 3.79 -8.17
C GLY A 3 -6.16 3.62 -7.80
N ILE A 4 -6.53 4.13 -6.63
CA ILE A 4 -7.92 4.17 -6.12
C ILE A 4 -8.30 5.61 -5.80
N ASP A 5 -9.58 5.93 -5.88
CA ASP A 5 -10.08 7.17 -5.30
C ASP A 5 -9.93 7.14 -3.77
N CYS A 6 -9.27 8.16 -3.24
CA CYS A 6 -8.95 8.24 -1.82
C CYS A 6 -8.96 9.69 -1.36
N VAL A 7 -9.55 9.94 -0.18
CA VAL A 7 -9.65 11.28 0.42
C VAL A 7 -8.45 11.61 1.31
N GLN A 8 -7.48 10.71 1.41
CA GLN A 8 -6.28 10.92 2.21
C GLN A 8 -5.42 12.03 1.60
N THR A 9 -4.71 12.74 2.48
CA THR A 9 -3.88 13.90 2.11
C THR A 9 -2.41 13.64 2.40
N GLY A 10 -1.56 14.64 2.15
CA GLY A 10 -0.16 14.64 2.57
C GLY A 10 0.00 14.23 4.04
N GLY A 11 0.95 13.34 4.30
CA GLY A 11 1.14 12.66 5.60
C GLY A 11 0.63 11.22 5.65
N SER A 12 -0.23 10.82 4.70
CA SER A 12 -0.68 9.41 4.55
C SER A 12 0.33 8.51 3.81
N SER A 13 1.34 9.08 3.17
CA SER A 13 2.37 8.34 2.42
C SER A 13 3.03 7.28 3.30
N GLY A 14 3.23 6.09 2.73
CA GLY A 14 3.65 4.89 3.47
C GLY A 14 2.51 4.09 4.09
N GLY A 15 1.29 4.65 4.15
CA GLY A 15 0.09 3.93 4.57
C GLY A 15 -0.17 2.67 3.73
N SER A 16 -0.75 1.64 4.36
CA SER A 16 -0.98 0.34 3.72
C SER A 16 -2.06 0.41 2.65
N PHE A 17 -1.78 -0.17 1.48
CA PHE A 17 -2.74 -0.41 0.43
C PHE A 17 -3.17 -1.88 0.50
N LEU A 18 -4.45 -2.15 0.79
CA LEU A 18 -4.95 -3.48 1.09
C LEU A 18 -5.87 -4.01 -0.02
N ALA A 19 -5.67 -5.25 -0.42
CA ALA A 19 -6.61 -6.03 -1.23
C ALA A 19 -7.48 -6.92 -0.32
N ASP A 20 -8.67 -7.28 -0.81
CA ASP A 20 -9.65 -8.11 -0.09
C ASP A 20 -9.92 -7.61 1.34
N PHE A 21 -10.08 -6.28 1.47
CA PHE A 21 -10.29 -5.63 2.75
C PHE A 21 -11.60 -6.08 3.40
N ASP A 22 -11.50 -6.71 4.56
CA ASP A 22 -12.62 -7.00 5.44
C ASP A 22 -12.86 -5.80 6.36
N ALA A 23 -13.93 -5.06 6.09
CA ALA A 23 -14.31 -3.89 6.88
C ALA A 23 -14.77 -4.25 8.30
N ALA A 24 -15.22 -5.49 8.56
CA ALA A 24 -15.63 -5.92 9.89
C ALA A 24 -14.41 -6.23 10.78
N GLY A 25 -13.41 -6.90 10.23
CA GLY A 25 -12.15 -7.23 10.91
C GLY A 25 -11.07 -6.16 10.83
N GLY A 26 -11.19 -5.19 9.93
CA GLY A 26 -10.20 -4.14 9.69
C GLY A 26 -8.90 -4.64 9.06
N GLY A 27 -8.95 -5.75 8.33
CA GLY A 27 -7.77 -6.42 7.77
C GLY A 27 -7.85 -6.68 6.27
N GLY A 28 -6.71 -6.95 5.65
CA GLY A 28 -6.62 -7.31 4.23
C GLY A 28 -5.19 -7.68 3.84
N TYR A 29 -4.99 -8.07 2.58
CA TYR A 29 -3.66 -8.39 2.06
C TYR A 29 -2.92 -7.13 1.64
N LEU A 30 -1.72 -6.91 2.18
CA LEU A 30 -0.87 -5.79 1.76
C LEU A 30 -0.39 -5.98 0.31
N VAL A 31 -0.75 -5.05 -0.57
CA VAL A 31 -0.37 -5.06 -2.00
C VAL A 31 0.51 -3.87 -2.41
N GLY A 32 0.67 -2.90 -1.53
CA GLY A 32 1.48 -1.70 -1.75
C GLY A 32 1.39 -0.71 -0.61
N ASN A 33 2.04 0.44 -0.79
CA ASN A 33 1.96 1.57 0.11
C ASN A 33 1.63 2.84 -0.68
N ILE A 34 0.86 3.74 -0.07
CA ILE A 34 0.54 5.05 -0.67
C ILE A 34 1.85 5.78 -0.97
N SER A 35 2.07 6.13 -2.24
CA SER A 35 3.34 6.69 -2.70
C SER A 35 3.19 7.98 -3.48
N VAL A 36 2.15 8.11 -4.32
CA VAL A 36 1.95 9.29 -5.18
C VAL A 36 0.46 9.57 -5.28
N SER A 37 0.08 10.84 -5.20
CA SER A 37 -1.27 11.32 -5.41
C SER A 37 -1.38 12.05 -6.75
N ALA A 38 -2.49 11.87 -7.48
CA ALA A 38 -2.85 12.71 -8.61
C ALA A 38 -4.35 12.96 -8.62
N GLY A 39 -4.75 14.23 -8.43
CA GLY A 39 -6.16 14.59 -8.27
C GLY A 39 -6.77 13.95 -7.02
N SER A 40 -7.86 13.20 -7.19
CA SER A 40 -8.54 12.44 -6.13
C SER A 40 -8.02 11.02 -5.94
N SER A 41 -7.00 10.62 -6.70
CA SER A 41 -6.51 9.24 -6.71
C SER A 41 -5.16 9.10 -6.01
N GLU A 42 -5.02 8.03 -5.24
CA GLU A 42 -3.78 7.60 -4.62
C GLU A 42 -3.24 6.34 -5.31
N TYR A 43 -1.93 6.29 -5.50
CA TYR A 43 -1.23 5.24 -6.24
C TYR A 43 -0.19 4.54 -5.35
N HIS A 44 0.03 3.27 -5.63
CA HIS A 44 1.02 2.44 -4.95
C HIS A 44 1.93 1.70 -5.95
N PRO A 45 3.20 1.45 -5.61
CA PRO A 45 3.98 0.45 -6.32
C PRO A 45 3.46 -0.95 -6.01
N VAL A 46 3.58 -1.87 -6.96
CA VAL A 46 3.30 -3.29 -6.70
C VAL A 46 4.42 -3.87 -5.85
N LEU A 47 4.07 -4.57 -4.77
CA LEU A 47 5.06 -5.31 -3.96
C LEU A 47 5.48 -6.60 -4.69
N GLY A 48 6.49 -6.47 -5.55
CA GLY A 48 7.10 -7.57 -6.28
C GLY A 48 8.21 -8.30 -5.52
N ASN A 49 9.00 -9.09 -6.25
CA ASN A 49 10.07 -9.92 -5.68
C ASN A 49 11.16 -9.09 -4.99
N GLU A 50 11.49 -7.91 -5.53
CA GLU A 50 12.48 -7.00 -4.95
C GLU A 50 12.02 -6.48 -3.58
N ALA A 51 10.75 -6.10 -3.47
CA ALA A 51 10.18 -5.65 -2.20
C ALA A 51 10.13 -6.80 -1.18
N LEU A 52 9.79 -8.02 -1.63
CA LEU A 52 9.79 -9.21 -0.78
C LEU A 52 11.20 -9.59 -0.30
N ASP A 53 12.20 -9.53 -1.17
CA ASP A 53 13.59 -9.80 -0.80
C ASP A 53 14.10 -8.76 0.20
N LEU A 54 13.83 -7.47 -0.04
CA LEU A 54 14.18 -6.41 0.90
C LEU A 54 13.49 -6.61 2.26
N TYR A 55 12.20 -6.95 2.27
CA TYR A 55 11.46 -7.23 3.50
C TYR A 55 12.08 -8.39 4.29
N ARG A 56 12.45 -9.48 3.62
CA ARG A 56 13.11 -10.62 4.24
C ARG A 56 14.47 -10.25 4.85
N ARG A 57 15.25 -9.41 4.17
CA ARG A 57 16.53 -8.90 4.70
C ARG A 57 16.33 -7.95 5.89
N ALA A 58 15.31 -7.11 5.83
CA ALA A 58 14.98 -6.18 6.92
C ALA A 58 14.46 -6.91 8.18
N GLY A 59 13.75 -8.02 7.98
CA GLY A 59 13.26 -8.90 9.06
C GLY A 59 14.25 -9.95 9.54
N ALA A 60 15.40 -10.13 8.85
CA ALA A 60 16.49 -11.01 9.29
C ALA A 60 17.39 -10.33 10.35
N ALA A 61 16.75 -9.67 11.32
CA ALA A 61 17.37 -9.10 12.51
C ALA A 61 17.32 -10.11 13.67
#